data_AF-A0A4U9U1F3-F1
#
_entry.id   AF-A0A4U9U1F3-F1
#
_cell.length_a   1.000
_cell.length_b   1.000
_cell.length_c   1.000
_cell.angle_alpha   90.00
_cell.angle_beta   90.00
_cell.angle_gamma   90.00
#
_symmetry.space_group_name_H-M   'P 1'
#
loop_
_entity.id
_entity.type
_entity.pdbx_description
1 polymer ?
#
loop_
_entity_poly.entity_id
_entity_poly.type
_entity_poly.pdbx_seq_one_letter_code
_entity_poly.pdbx_strand_id
1 'polypeptide(L)'
;MGEAIAGALGRDLKECAVYERVGYTGERDPKSIGFATIRAGDIVGEHTAMFADIGERVEITHKASSRMTFANGAVRAASWISNQHNGAV
;
A
#
# COMPACT_ATOMS: atom_id res chain seq x y z
N MET A 1 0.48 2.72 0.79
CA MET A 1 -0.03 2.58 -0.59
C MET A 1 -1.23 3.50 -0.82
N GLY A 2 -2.34 3.36 -0.08
CA GLY A 2 -3.53 4.19 -0.27
C GLY A 2 -3.28 5.70 -0.27
N GLU A 3 -2.54 6.22 0.72
CA GLU A 3 -2.26 7.66 0.83
C GLU A 3 -1.49 8.20 -0.37
N ALA A 4 -0.47 7.46 -0.82
CA ALA A 4 0.32 7.83 -2.00
C ALA A 4 -0.54 7.86 -3.27
N ILE A 5 -1.48 6.90 -3.42
CA ILE A 5 -2.40 6.86 -4.56
C ILE A 5 -3.39 8.02 -4.50
N ALA A 6 -3.98 8.30 -3.32
CA ALA A 6 -4.90 9.42 -3.13
C ALA A 6 -4.22 10.76 -3.43
N GLY A 7 -3.02 10.98 -2.87
CA GLY A 7 -2.23 12.17 -3.10
C GLY A 7 -1.86 12.38 -4.56
N ALA A 8 -1.44 11.33 -5.27
CA ALA A 8 -1.17 11.39 -6.71
C ALA A 8 -2.41 11.73 -7.56
N LEU A 9 -3.61 11.41 -7.07
CA LEU A 9 -4.89 11.73 -7.71
C LEU A 9 -5.51 13.05 -7.20
N GLY A 10 -4.85 13.77 -6.30
CA GLY A 10 -5.36 15.00 -5.70
C GLY A 10 -6.60 14.79 -4.81
N ARG A 11 -6.67 13.67 -4.09
CA ARG A 11 -7.81 13.29 -3.23
C ARG A 11 -7.36 13.17 -1.77
N ASP A 12 -8.26 13.44 -0.83
CA ASP A 12 -8.08 13.03 0.57
C ASP A 12 -8.49 11.56 0.72
N LEU A 13 -7.57 10.72 1.19
CA LEU A 13 -7.85 9.30 1.40
C LEU A 13 -8.98 9.11 2.43
N LYS A 14 -9.09 9.97 3.44
CA LYS A 14 -10.11 9.86 4.49
C LYS A 14 -11.53 10.00 3.94
N GLU A 15 -11.69 10.76 2.86
CA GLU A 15 -12.99 11.00 2.23
C GLU A 15 -13.37 9.91 1.21
N CYS A 16 -12.37 9.30 0.55
CA CYS A 16 -12.62 8.37 -0.56
C CYS A 16 -12.30 6.90 -0.24
N ALA A 17 -11.73 6.59 0.92
CA ALA A 17 -11.45 5.22 1.31
C ALA A 17 -12.73 4.44 1.64
N VAL A 18 -12.84 3.23 1.09
CA VAL A 18 -13.91 2.28 1.41
C VAL A 18 -13.26 1.03 2.00
N TYR A 19 -13.47 0.82 3.30
CA TYR A 19 -12.84 -0.28 4.06
C TYR A 19 -13.66 -1.56 4.10
N GLU A 20 -14.95 -1.48 3.76
CA GLU A 20 -15.85 -2.61 3.77
C GLU A 20 -16.93 -2.49 2.71
N ARG A 21 -17.43 -3.63 2.26
CA ARG A 21 -18.62 -3.75 1.42
C ARG A 21 -19.40 -4.97 1.89
N VAL A 22 -20.56 -4.75 2.49
CA VAL A 22 -21.39 -5.82 3.09
C VAL A 22 -22.78 -5.78 2.46
N GLY A 23 -23.27 -6.95 2.03
CA GLY A 23 -24.57 -7.05 1.36
C GLY A 23 -24.59 -6.36 -0.02
N TYR A 24 -25.73 -5.77 -0.37
CA TYR A 24 -25.87 -4.98 -1.59
C TYR A 24 -25.39 -3.55 -1.35
N THR A 25 -24.29 -3.17 -1.99
CA THR A 25 -23.65 -1.84 -1.84
C THR A 25 -23.87 -0.91 -3.04
N GLY A 26 -24.56 -1.38 -4.08
CA GLY A 26 -24.74 -0.63 -5.33
C GLY A 26 -23.50 -0.61 -6.21
N GLU A 27 -23.51 0.29 -7.19
CA GLU A 27 -22.37 0.51 -8.09
C GLU A 27 -21.19 1.16 -7.36
N ARG A 28 -19.96 0.83 -7.79
CA ARG A 28 -18.74 1.41 -7.22
C ARG A 28 -18.59 2.87 -7.66
N ASP A 29 -18.45 3.78 -6.70
CA ASP A 29 -17.99 5.15 -6.98
C ASP A 29 -16.59 5.10 -7.64
N PRO A 30 -16.41 5.65 -8.86
CA PRO A 30 -15.11 5.73 -9.54
C PRO A 30 -14.03 6.45 -8.74
N LYS A 31 -14.41 7.37 -7.84
CA LYS A 31 -13.48 8.11 -6.99
C LYS A 31 -12.99 7.34 -5.78
N SER A 32 -13.71 6.28 -5.38
CA SER A 32 -13.36 5.49 -4.19
C SER A 32 -12.02 4.76 -4.33
N ILE A 33 -11.34 4.56 -3.20
CA ILE A 33 -10.18 3.67 -3.06
C ILE A 33 -10.59 2.54 -2.12
N GLY A 34 -10.73 1.33 -2.66
CA GLY A 34 -11.20 0.17 -1.90
C GLY A 34 -10.05 -0.53 -1.17
N PHE A 35 -10.31 -0.97 0.06
CA PHE A 35 -9.41 -1.81 0.82
C PHE A 35 -10.04 -3.18 1.06
N ALA A 36 -9.32 -4.23 0.70
CA ALA A 36 -9.65 -5.60 1.05
C ALA A 36 -8.53 -6.16 1.93
N THR A 37 -8.85 -6.47 3.17
CA THR A 37 -7.85 -6.87 4.17
C THR A 37 -8.02 -8.35 4.51
N ILE A 38 -7.00 -9.15 4.17
CA ILE A 38 -6.99 -10.59 4.44
C ILE A 38 -6.16 -10.87 5.69
N ARG A 39 -6.61 -11.85 6.48
CA ARG A 39 -5.88 -12.45 7.60
C ARG A 39 -5.90 -13.96 7.40
N ALA A 40 -4.74 -14.56 7.16
CA ALA A 40 -4.64 -15.99 6.88
C ALA A 40 -3.28 -16.54 7.30
N GLY A 41 -3.31 -17.63 8.09
CA GLY A 41 -2.15 -18.46 8.39
C GLY A 41 -0.91 -17.71 8.87
N ASP A 42 0.22 -18.04 8.25
CA ASP A 42 1.57 -17.58 8.55
C ASP A 42 2.06 -16.47 7.59
N ILE A 43 1.15 -15.84 6.84
CA ILE A 43 1.48 -14.75 5.92
C ILE A 43 2.10 -13.58 6.71
N VAL A 44 3.39 -13.35 6.50
CA VAL A 44 4.14 -12.27 7.18
C VAL A 44 3.62 -10.89 6.77
N GLY A 45 3.33 -10.71 5.48
CA GLY A 45 2.72 -9.50 4.95
C GLY A 45 2.72 -9.47 3.43
N GLU A 46 1.53 -9.32 2.86
CA GLU A 46 1.34 -9.07 1.42
C GLU A 46 0.53 -7.80 1.23
N HIS A 47 0.93 -6.98 0.26
CA HIS A 47 0.23 -5.77 -0.11
C HIS A 47 0.18 -5.67 -1.64
N THR A 48 -1.02 -5.55 -2.19
CA THR A 48 -1.24 -5.34 -3.62
C THR A 48 -2.06 -4.09 -3.83
N ALA A 49 -1.53 -3.16 -4.62
CA ALA A 49 -2.30 -2.09 -5.22
C ALA A 49 -2.73 -2.51 -6.62
N MET A 50 -4.04 -2.52 -6.87
CA MET A 50 -4.64 -2.97 -8.12
C MET A 50 -5.29 -1.79 -8.84
N PHE A 51 -4.93 -1.61 -10.11
CA PHE A 51 -5.52 -0.65 -11.03
C PHE A 51 -6.20 -1.47 -12.12
N ALA A 52 -7.51 -1.38 -12.24
CA ALA A 52 -8.30 -2.21 -13.14
C ALA A 52 -9.22 -1.33 -13.99
N ASP A 53 -9.31 -1.66 -15.28
CA ASP A 53 -10.22 -1.05 -16.25
C ASP A 53 -10.78 -2.14 -17.18
N ILE A 54 -11.65 -1.76 -18.11
CA ILE A 54 -12.26 -2.69 -19.07
C ILE A 54 -11.16 -3.34 -19.91
N GLY A 55 -11.00 -4.65 -19.75
CA GLY A 55 -10.08 -5.47 -20.55
C GLY A 55 -8.66 -5.60 -19.99
N GLU A 56 -8.30 -4.87 -18.93
CA GLU A 56 -6.95 -4.96 -18.37
C GLU A 56 -6.86 -4.69 -16.86
N ARG A 57 -5.71 -5.10 -16.30
CA ARG A 57 -5.38 -4.89 -14.89
C ARG A 57 -3.88 -4.79 -14.69
N VAL A 58 -3.46 -3.77 -13.95
CA VAL A 58 -2.09 -3.55 -13.49
C VAL A 58 -2.03 -3.74 -11.98
N GLU A 59 -1.08 -4.54 -11.51
CA GLU A 59 -0.89 -4.82 -10.07
C GLU A 59 0.53 -4.49 -9.64
N ILE A 60 0.65 -3.74 -8.55
CA ILE A 60 1.91 -3.52 -7.85
C ILE A 60 1.84 -4.30 -6.54
N THR A 61 2.64 -5.34 -6.43
CA THR A 61 2.58 -6.31 -5.32
C THR A 61 3.90 -6.36 -4.57
N HIS A 62 3.83 -6.25 -3.24
CA HIS A 62 4.93 -6.49 -2.32
C HIS A 62 4.59 -7.67 -1.41
N LYS A 63 5.43 -8.71 -1.41
CA LYS A 63 5.29 -9.90 -0.57
C LYS A 63 6.53 -10.08 0.28
N ALA A 64 6.36 -10.07 1.60
CA ALA A 64 7.45 -10.35 2.53
C ALA A 64 7.41 -11.84 2.91
N SER A 65 8.53 -12.55 2.68
CA SER A 65 8.71 -13.94 3.13
C SER A 65 9.24 -14.02 4.57
N SER A 66 9.83 -12.94 5.08
CA SER A 66 10.32 -12.83 6.46
C SER A 66 10.47 -11.37 6.87
N ARG A 67 10.78 -11.14 8.15
CA ARG A 67 11.10 -9.81 8.68
C ARG A 67 12.49 -9.30 8.29
N MET A 68 13.33 -10.14 7.67
CA MET A 68 14.71 -9.80 7.32
C MET A 68 14.79 -8.66 6.30
N THR A 69 13.81 -8.49 5.42
CA THR A 69 13.78 -7.37 4.46
C THR A 69 13.85 -6.02 5.18
N PHE A 70 13.14 -5.87 6.30
CA PHE A 70 13.14 -4.62 7.07
C PHE A 70 14.45 -4.44 7.85
N ALA A 71 14.97 -5.52 8.44
CA ALA A 71 16.26 -5.49 9.13
C ALA A 71 17.41 -5.11 8.18
N ASN A 72 17.45 -5.69 6.99
CA ASN A 72 18.43 -5.35 5.94
C ASN A 72 18.30 -3.90 5.49
N GLY A 73 17.06 -3.39 5.38
CA GLY A 73 16.81 -1.97 5.09
C GLY A 73 17.37 -1.04 6.16
N ALA A 74 17.19 -1.38 7.44
CA ALA A 74 17.73 -0.61 8.56
C ALA A 74 19.26 -0.60 8.58
N VAL A 75 19.91 -1.75 8.37
CA VAL A 75 21.38 -1.84 8.29
C VAL A 75 21.91 -1.03 7.10
N ARG A 76 21.24 -1.09 5.95
CA ARG A 76 21.59 -0.28 4.77
C ARG A 76 21.49 1.22 5.08
N ALA A 77 20.42 1.64 5.75
CA ALA A 77 20.24 3.04 6.15
C ALA A 77 21.30 3.50 7.16
N ALA A 78 21.66 2.65 8.13
CA ALA A 78 22.73 2.93 9.09
C ALA A 78 24.11 3.07 8.42
N SER A 79 24.40 2.24 7.42
CA SER A 79 25.62 2.38 6.62
C SER A 79 25.61 3.70 5.83
N TRP A 80 24.47 4.05 5.23
CA TRP A 80 24.31 5.29 4.47
C TRP A 80 24.49 6.55 5.33
N ILE A 81 23.87 6.58 6.53
CA ILE A 81 23.86 7.78 7.39
C ILE A 81 25.23 8.11 7.98
N SER A 82 26.12 7.12 8.12
CA SER A 82 27.48 7.32 8.64
C SER A 82 28.33 8.31 7.82
N ASN A 83 27.93 8.58 6.58
CA ASN A 83 28.60 9.52 5.67
C ASN A 83 27.79 10.80 5.40
N GLN A 84 26.69 11.05 6.13
CA GLN A 84 25.83 12.21 5.91
C GLN A 84 26.09 13.30 6.94
N HIS A 85 25.80 14.55 6.56
CA HIS A 85 25.78 15.67 7.49
C HIS A 85 24.56 15.58 8.42
N ASN A 86 24.64 16.22 9.58
CA ASN A 86 23.54 16.27 10.52
C ASN A 86 22.28 16.87 9.87
N GLY A 87 21.17 16.15 9.94
CA GLY A 87 19.89 16.56 9.40
C GLY A 87 18.89 15.40 9.41
N ALA A 88 17.61 15.71 9.22
CA ALA A 88 16.61 14.73 8.86
C ALA A 88 16.33 14.88 7.35
N VAL A 89 16.08 13.75 6.68
CA VAL A 89 15.64 13.72 5.28
C VAL A 89 14.23 14.25 5.15
#